data_AF-E3CE85-F1
#
_entry.id   AF-E3CE85-F1
#
_cell.length_a   1.000
_cell.length_b   1.000
_cell.length_c   1.000
_cell.angle_alpha   90.00
_cell.angle_beta   90.00
_cell.angle_gamma   90.00
#
_symmetry.space_group_name_H-M   'P 1'
#
loop_
_entity.id
_entity.type
_entity.pdbx_description
1 polymer ?
#
loop_
_entity_poly.entity_id
_entity_poly.type
_entity_poly.pdbx_seq_one_letter_code
_entity_poly.pdbx_strand_id
1 'polypeptide(L)'
;MKVTVDQAFWDLFPTARITVMSLYGIDNTVDEAKDPYFKELLDKGAKRAWEFIDEENYTQSEFVQEWRQAFSKFKTKKEPDLPSRHS
;
A
#
# COMPACT_ATOMS: atom_id res chain seq x y z
N MET A 1 2.33 14.57 17.86
CA MET A 1 2.17 14.12 16.47
C MET A 1 0.92 14.78 15.90
N LYS A 2 0.99 15.33 14.68
CA LYS A 2 -0.17 15.89 13.97
C LYS A 2 -0.33 15.09 12.68
N VAL A 3 -1.49 14.47 12.48
CA VAL A 3 -1.84 13.77 11.25
C VAL A 3 -2.87 14.61 10.51
N THR A 4 -2.67 14.78 9.21
CA THR A 4 -3.58 15.51 8.33
C THR A 4 -3.75 14.68 7.08
N VAL A 5 -4.99 14.47 6.69
CA VAL A 5 -5.37 13.64 5.54
C VAL A 5 -6.11 14.55 4.57
N ASP A 6 -5.73 14.48 3.30
CA ASP A 6 -6.36 15.27 2.25
C ASP A 6 -7.84 14.87 2.12
N GLN A 7 -8.72 15.84 1.88
CA GLN A 7 -10.14 15.56 1.66
C GLN A 7 -10.37 14.62 0.47
N ALA A 8 -9.54 14.73 -0.58
CA ALA A 8 -9.62 13.86 -1.75
C ALA A 8 -9.45 12.37 -1.40
N PHE A 9 -8.75 12.03 -0.32
CA PHE A 9 -8.66 10.66 0.15
C PHE A 9 -10.02 10.13 0.63
N TRP A 10 -10.73 10.90 1.45
CA TRP A 10 -12.04 10.51 1.98
C TRP A 10 -13.11 10.43 0.89
N ASP A 11 -13.01 11.30 -0.13
CA ASP A 11 -13.90 11.27 -1.29
C ASP A 11 -13.72 9.98 -2.12
N LEU A 12 -12.50 9.42 -2.13
CA LEU A 12 -12.19 8.16 -2.80
C LEU A 12 -12.53 6.93 -1.93
N PHE A 13 -12.32 7.02 -0.62
CA PHE A 13 -12.45 5.90 0.30
C PHE A 13 -13.35 6.27 1.51
N PRO A 14 -14.67 6.43 1.31
CA PRO A 14 -15.58 6.97 2.32
C PRO A 14 -15.74 6.07 3.55
N THR A 15 -15.42 4.78 3.43
CA THR A 15 -15.49 3.79 4.51
C THR A 15 -14.13 3.48 5.15
N ALA A 16 -13.06 4.15 4.71
CA ALA A 16 -11.71 3.91 5.21
C ALA A 16 -11.59 4.23 6.71
N ARG A 17 -10.68 3.50 7.37
CA ARG A 17 -10.31 3.75 8.77
C ARG A 17 -8.81 3.93 8.86
N ILE A 18 -8.38 5.04 9.47
CA ILE A 18 -6.96 5.33 9.71
C ILE A 18 -6.70 5.20 11.21
N THR A 19 -5.82 4.26 11.56
CA THR A 19 -5.36 4.06 12.94
C THR A 19 -3.91 4.51 13.02
N VAL A 20 -3.58 5.35 14.00
CA VAL A 20 -2.22 5.85 14.20
C VAL A 20 -1.71 5.39 15.56
N MET A 21 -0.55 4.74 15.58
CA MET A 21 0.08 4.23 16.78
C MET A 21 1.49 4.83 16.91
N SER A 22 1.82 5.35 18.08
CA SER A 22 3.17 5.82 18.39
C SER A 22 3.82 4.87 19.38
N LEU A 23 4.97 4.32 19.00
CA LEU A 23 5.75 3.42 19.82
C LEU A 23 7.01 4.16 20.29
N TYR A 24 7.33 4.06 21.57
CA TYR A 24 8.48 4.71 22.18
C TYR A 24 9.39 3.66 22.79
N GLY A 25 10.71 3.92 22.78
CA GLY A 25 11.69 3.01 23.37
C GLY A 25 11.84 1.69 22.61
N ILE A 26 11.56 1.67 21.30
CA ILE A 26 11.90 0.51 20.46
C ILE A 26 13.41 0.46 20.29
N ASP A 27 13.99 -0.67 20.69
CA ASP A 27 15.34 -1.04 20.32
C ASP A 27 15.32 -1.72 18.94
N ASN A 28 15.91 -1.05 17.96
CA ASN A 28 16.04 -1.55 16.58
C ASN A 28 17.43 -2.15 16.32
N THR A 29 18.19 -2.49 17.35
CA THR A 29 19.44 -3.24 17.15
C THR A 29 19.13 -4.60 16.55
N VAL A 30 19.87 -4.92 15.49
CA VAL A 30 19.76 -6.20 14.80
C VAL A 30 20.55 -7.22 15.60
N ASP A 31 19.88 -8.30 15.97
CA ASP A 31 20.49 -9.49 16.52
C ASP A 31 20.34 -10.60 15.48
N GLU A 32 21.39 -10.82 14.69
CA GLU A 32 21.38 -11.76 13.55
C GLU A 32 21.00 -13.19 13.99
N ALA A 33 21.22 -13.56 15.26
CA ALA A 33 20.79 -14.85 15.78
C ALA A 33 19.26 -15.01 15.80
N LYS A 34 18.50 -13.89 15.79
CA LYS A 34 17.04 -13.86 15.74
C LYS A 34 16.49 -13.73 14.33
N ASP A 35 17.32 -13.51 13.31
CA ASP A 35 16.88 -13.39 11.92
C ASP A 35 16.03 -14.58 11.46
N PRO A 36 16.36 -15.86 11.80
CA PRO A 36 15.52 -16.98 11.42
C PRO A 36 14.10 -16.89 12.00
N TYR A 37 13.96 -16.41 13.24
CA TYR A 37 12.67 -16.24 13.90
C TYR A 37 11.83 -15.15 13.22
N PHE A 38 12.42 -13.97 12.97
CA PHE A 38 11.70 -12.89 12.30
C PHE A 38 11.34 -13.24 10.86
N LYS A 39 12.24 -13.94 10.16
CA LYS A 39 11.96 -14.46 8.82
C LYS A 39 10.78 -15.43 8.85
N GLU A 40 10.74 -16.38 9.78
CA GLU A 40 9.61 -17.31 9.91
C GLU A 40 8.29 -16.56 10.21
N LEU A 41 8.33 -15.53 11.05
CA LEU A 41 7.17 -14.70 11.36
C LEU A 41 6.64 -13.97 10.11
N LEU A 42 7.55 -13.40 9.30
CA LEU A 42 7.23 -12.76 8.03
C LEU A 42 6.68 -13.76 7.00
N ASP A 43 7.31 -14.93 6.89
CA ASP A 43 6.87 -16.01 6.00
C ASP A 43 5.46 -16.50 6.36
N LYS A 44 5.16 -16.64 7.66
CA LYS A 44 3.82 -16.97 8.16
C LYS A 44 2.80 -15.88 7.83
N GLY A 45 3.16 -14.62 8.03
CA GLY A 45 2.31 -13.48 7.67
C GLY A 45 2.00 -13.43 6.17
N ALA A 46 3.04 -13.59 5.34
CA ALA A 46 2.90 -13.64 3.88
C ALA A 46 2.02 -14.83 3.43
N LYS A 47 2.22 -16.02 4.02
CA LYS A 47 1.37 -17.19 3.75
C LYS A 47 -0.08 -16.94 4.11
N ARG A 48 -0.35 -16.33 5.27
CA ARG A 48 -1.72 -16.03 5.71
C ARG A 48 -2.40 -14.99 4.83
N ALA A 49 -1.66 -14.04 4.27
CA ALA A 49 -2.22 -13.04 3.36
C ALA A 49 -2.92 -13.69 2.14
N TRP A 50 -2.46 -14.85 1.68
CA TRP A 50 -3.09 -15.59 0.59
C TRP A 50 -4.51 -16.08 0.90
N GLU A 51 -4.90 -16.24 2.17
CA GLU A 51 -6.28 -16.55 2.55
C GLU A 51 -7.27 -15.46 2.11
N PHE A 52 -6.78 -14.25 1.83
CA PHE A 52 -7.57 -13.09 1.42
C PHE A 52 -7.44 -12.78 -0.08
N ILE A 53 -6.71 -13.61 -0.84
CA ILE A 53 -6.46 -13.41 -2.28
C ILE A 53 -7.05 -14.60 -3.04
N ASP A 54 -8.12 -14.36 -3.80
CA ASP A 54 -8.61 -15.31 -4.80
C ASP A 54 -7.80 -15.15 -6.10
N GLU A 55 -6.86 -16.05 -6.37
CA GLU A 55 -5.97 -15.97 -7.54
C GLU A 55 -6.71 -16.07 -8.88
N GLU A 56 -7.74 -16.91 -8.96
CA GLU A 56 -8.45 -17.19 -10.23
C GLU A 56 -9.18 -15.93 -10.73
N ASN A 57 -9.64 -15.10 -9.79
CA ASN A 57 -10.34 -13.85 -10.09
C ASN A 57 -9.60 -12.61 -9.58
N TYR A 58 -8.31 -12.68 -9.22
CA TYR A 58 -7.62 -11.58 -8.53
C TYR A 58 -7.77 -10.24 -9.26
N THR A 59 -7.49 -10.22 -10.57
CA THR A 59 -7.63 -9.01 -11.40
C THR A 59 -9.08 -8.58 -11.65
N GLN A 60 -10.03 -9.49 -11.45
CA GLN A 60 -11.46 -9.26 -11.60
C GLN A 60 -12.14 -8.96 -10.25
N SER A 61 -11.43 -9.15 -9.12
CA SER A 61 -11.96 -8.91 -7.79
C SER A 61 -12.41 -7.46 -7.65
N GLU A 62 -13.54 -7.28 -6.97
CA GLU A 62 -14.13 -5.96 -6.71
C GLU A 62 -13.11 -5.02 -6.05
N PHE A 63 -12.33 -5.54 -5.10
CA PHE A 63 -11.25 -4.82 -4.43
C PHE A 63 -10.18 -4.31 -5.42
N VAL A 64 -9.65 -5.17 -6.31
CA VAL A 64 -8.60 -4.74 -7.26
C VAL A 64 -9.16 -3.74 -8.29
N GLN A 65 -10.42 -3.91 -8.70
CA GLN A 65 -11.12 -2.97 -9.58
C GLN A 65 -11.28 -1.60 -8.91
N GLU A 66 -11.74 -1.55 -7.66
CA GLU A 66 -11.87 -0.31 -6.87
C GLU A 66 -10.53 0.41 -6.74
N TRP A 67 -9.45 -0.32 -6.42
CA TRP A 67 -8.12 0.26 -6.31
C TRP A 67 -7.60 0.80 -7.64
N ARG A 68 -7.85 0.12 -8.77
CA ARG A 68 -7.51 0.61 -10.11
C ARG A 68 -8.29 1.88 -10.47
N GLN A 69 -9.59 1.91 -10.17
CA GLN A 69 -10.44 3.08 -10.40
C GLN A 69 -10.07 4.26 -9.49
N ALA A 70 -9.68 4.00 -8.24
CA ALA A 70 -9.16 5.04 -7.36
C ALA A 70 -7.81 5.55 -7.87
N PHE A 71 -6.92 4.65 -8.30
CA PHE A 71 -5.60 5.00 -8.84
C PHE A 71 -5.69 5.93 -10.06
N SER A 72 -6.66 5.69 -10.96
CA SER A 72 -6.86 6.54 -12.14
C SER A 72 -7.32 7.97 -11.82
N LYS A 73 -7.90 8.19 -10.62
CA LYS A 73 -8.33 9.52 -10.15
C LYS A 73 -7.19 10.33 -9.55
N PHE A 74 -6.03 9.73 -9.25
CA PHE A 74 -4.86 10.50 -8.83
C PHE A 74 -4.31 11.29 -10.02
N LYS A 75 -3.91 12.54 -9.77
CA LYS A 75 -3.29 13.39 -10.79
C LYS A 75 -1.97 12.76 -11.25
N THR A 76 -1.95 12.20 -12.45
CA THR A 76 -0.70 11.88 -13.12
C THR A 76 -0.03 13.19 -13.52
N LYS A 77 1.26 13.32 -13.18
CA LYS A 77 2.09 14.40 -13.69
C LYS A 77 2.14 14.21 -15.20
N LYS A 78 1.43 15.05 -15.97
CA LYS A 78 1.64 15.11 -17.42
C LYS A 78 3.10 15.49 -17.62
N GLU A 79 3.84 14.65 -18.33
CA GLU A 79 5.12 15.05 -18.90
C GLU A 79 4.84 16.30 -19.76
N PRO A 80 5.54 17.43 -19.56
CA PRO A 80 5.36 18.59 -20.41
C PRO A 80 5.62 18.17 -21.85
N ASP A 81 4.73 18.54 -22.77
CA ASP A 81 4.87 18.27 -24.21
C ASP A 81 6.28 18.65 -24.69
N LEU A 82 7.16 17.66 -24.80
CA LEU A 82 8.44 17.82 -25.47
C LEU A 82 8.12 17.89 -26.98
N PRO A 83 8.47 18.99 -27.67
CA PRO A 83 8.16 19.12 -29.09
C PRO A 83 8.80 17.96 -29.86
N SER A 84 8.02 17.32 -30.73
CA SER A 84 8.50 16.21 -31.55
C SER A 84 9.68 16.70 -32.40
N ARG A 85 10.87 16.13 -32.15
CA ARG A 85 11.97 16.27 -33.09
C ARG A 85 11.68 15.37 -34.27
N HIS A 86 11.08 15.94 -35.31
CA HIS A 86 11.16 15.36 -36.64
C HIS A 86 12.63 15.40 -37.10
N SER A 87 13.16 14.25 -37.44
CA SER A 87 14.36 14.06 -38.27
C SER A 87 14.17 12.77 -39.05
#